data_AF-A0A0L7CP80-F1
#
_entry.id   AF-A0A0L7CP80-F1
#
_cell.length_a   1.000
_cell.length_b   1.000
_cell.length_c   1.000
_cell.angle_alpha   90.00
_cell.angle_beta   90.00
_cell.angle_gamma   90.00
#
_symmetry.space_group_name_H-M   'P 1'
#
loop_
_entity.id
_entity.type
_entity.pdbx_description
1 polymer ?
#
loop_
_entity_poly.entity_id
_entity_poly.type
_entity_poly.pdbx_seq_one_letter_code
_entity_poly.pdbx_strand_id
1 'polypeptide(L)'
;MDSDDYAFPTRMEEQLGVLLGGHLDMVGSQVAEFVTAPDEPIAESSLPCDSKDIEAYSKKRNPFRHPTMVFRKSRALQAGNYSGE
;
A
#
# COMPACT_ATOMS: atom_id res chain seq x y z
N MET A 1 3.75 -5.56 6.40
CA MET A 1 4.07 -4.44 7.29
C MET A 1 5.22 -4.92 8.09
N ASP A 2 6.31 -4.19 7.95
CA ASP A 2 7.59 -4.59 8.49
C ASP A 2 7.63 -4.15 9.95
N SER A 3 8.52 -4.75 10.74
CA SER A 3 8.57 -4.50 12.19
C SER A 3 8.99 -3.08 12.56
N ASP A 4 9.50 -2.33 11.59
CA ASP A 4 9.98 -0.95 11.68
C ASP A 4 8.98 0.08 11.12
N ASP A 5 7.80 -0.35 10.65
CA ASP A 5 6.74 0.55 10.19
C ASP A 5 5.79 0.97 11.31
N TYR A 6 5.21 2.17 11.19
CA TYR A 6 4.14 2.67 12.07
C TYR A 6 2.84 2.90 11.29
N ALA A 7 1.73 2.31 11.74
CA ALA A 7 0.43 2.45 11.10
C ALA A 7 -0.38 3.61 11.69
N PHE A 8 -1.03 4.42 10.84
CA PHE A 8 -2.08 5.32 11.31
C PHE A 8 -3.23 4.54 11.97
N PRO A 9 -3.83 5.04 13.08
CA PRO A 9 -4.86 4.31 13.81
C PRO A 9 -6.06 3.88 12.97
N THR A 10 -6.42 4.65 11.94
CA THR A 10 -7.57 4.38 11.07
C THR A 10 -7.25 3.54 9.84
N ARG A 11 -5.96 3.27 9.57
CA ARG A 11 -5.50 2.65 8.31
C ARG A 11 -6.29 1.41 7.93
N MET A 12 -6.45 0.46 8.87
CA MET A 12 -7.09 -0.81 8.56
C MET A 12 -8.60 -0.65 8.33
N GLU A 13 -9.27 0.20 9.12
CA GLU A 13 -10.70 0.48 8.94
C GLU A 13 -10.96 1.07 7.55
N GLU A 14 -10.19 2.09 7.17
CA GLU A 14 -10.33 2.76 5.87
C GLU A 14 -10.01 1.81 4.70
N GLN A 15 -8.86 1.12 4.75
CA GLN A 15 -8.44 0.22 3.67
C GLN A 15 -9.39 -0.97 3.51
N LEU A 16 -9.86 -1.57 4.61
CA LEU A 16 -10.86 -2.64 4.55
C LEU A 16 -12.22 -2.11 4.07
N GLY A 17 -12.62 -0.91 4.49
CA GLY A 17 -13.84 -0.26 4.02
C GLY A 17 -13.88 -0.14 2.51
N VAL A 18 -12.80 0.37 1.89
CA VAL A 18 -12.70 0.48 0.43
C VAL A 18 -12.63 -0.89 -0.24
N LEU A 19 -11.81 -1.82 0.28
CA LEU A 19 -11.65 -3.15 -0.31
C LEU A 19 -12.98 -3.94 -0.28
N LEU A 20 -13.75 -3.85 0.81
CA LEU A 20 -15.04 -4.52 0.97
C LEU A 20 -16.18 -3.80 0.23
N GLY A 21 -16.08 -2.47 0.07
CA GLY A 21 -17.05 -1.64 -0.65
C GLY A 21 -17.17 -1.95 -2.16
N GLY A 22 -16.17 -2.62 -2.75
CA GLY A 22 -16.30 -3.29 -4.04
C GLY A 22 -15.22 -2.95 -5.09
N HIS A 23 -14.97 -3.93 -5.97
CA HIS A 23 -14.12 -3.92 -7.17
C HIS A 23 -12.60 -3.90 -7.02
N LEU A 24 -12.05 -3.64 -5.83
CA LEU A 24 -10.60 -3.70 -5.64
C LEU A 24 -10.12 -5.09 -5.20
N ASP A 25 -9.04 -5.54 -5.84
CA ASP A 25 -8.27 -6.72 -5.45
C ASP A 25 -7.13 -6.36 -4.48
N MET A 26 -6.73 -5.09 -4.47
CA MET A 26 -5.67 -4.54 -3.63
C MET A 26 -5.88 -3.05 -3.38
N VAL A 27 -5.39 -2.56 -2.24
CA VAL A 27 -5.39 -1.15 -1.86
C VAL A 27 -4.12 -0.86 -1.06
N GLY A 28 -3.55 0.33 -1.25
CA GLY A 28 -2.42 0.85 -0.48
C GLY A 28 -2.71 2.26 0.00
N SER A 29 -1.70 2.93 0.53
CA SER A 29 -1.78 4.37 0.84
C SER A 29 -0.47 5.05 0.49
N GLN A 30 -0.48 6.38 0.48
CA GLN A 30 0.76 7.12 0.62
C GLN A 30 1.36 6.85 2.02
N VAL A 31 2.65 7.14 2.16
CA VAL A 31 3.37 7.06 3.43
C VAL A 31 3.98 8.41 3.77
N ALA A 32 4.07 8.68 5.07
CA ALA A 32 4.97 9.68 5.61
C ALA A 32 6.24 8.97 6.08
N GLU A 33 7.40 9.45 5.65
CA GLU A 33 8.71 8.96 6.09
C GLU A 33 9.15 9.80 7.30
N PHE A 34 9.67 9.14 8.34
CA PHE A 34 10.17 9.76 9.55
C PHE A 34 11.47 9.08 9.99
N VAL A 35 12.27 9.78 10.80
CA VAL A 35 13.54 9.25 11.35
C VAL A 35 13.44 9.04 12.85
N THR A 36 12.95 10.04 13.57
CA THR A 36 12.91 10.03 15.05
C THR A 36 11.53 9.67 15.57
N ALA A 37 10.48 10.32 15.07
CA ALA A 37 9.13 10.13 15.57
C ALA A 37 8.07 10.26 14.46
N PRO A 38 6.99 9.45 14.47
CA PRO A 38 5.94 9.50 13.44
C PRO A 38 5.17 10.83 13.33
N ASP A 39 5.19 11.65 14.40
CA ASP A 39 4.58 12.98 14.44
C ASP A 39 5.49 14.10 13.90
N GLU A 40 6.73 13.75 13.50
CA GLU A 40 7.70 14.65 12.86
C GLU A 40 8.11 14.11 11.48
N PRO A 41 7.20 14.09 10.48
CA PRO A 41 7.52 13.56 9.16
C PRO A 41 8.50 14.44 8.40
N ILE A 42 9.43 13.81 7.67
CA ILE A 42 10.46 14.48 6.86
C ILE A 42 10.15 14.43 5.36
N ALA A 43 9.29 13.52 4.93
CA ALA A 43 8.86 13.39 3.54
C ALA A 43 7.51 12.66 3.45
N GLU A 44 6.82 12.84 2.32
CA GLU A 44 5.60 12.11 2.00
C GLU A 44 5.71 11.55 0.58
N SER A 45 5.13 10.38 0.36
CA SER A 45 5.02 9.85 -1.00
C SER A 45 3.93 10.58 -1.80
N SER A 46 4.26 10.94 -3.03
CA SER A 46 3.32 11.47 -4.02
C SER A 46 3.24 10.52 -5.22
N LEU A 47 2.64 9.34 -4.99
CA LEU A 47 2.41 8.31 -6.01
C LEU A 47 1.00 8.40 -6.61
N PRO A 48 0.77 7.87 -7.82
CA PRO A 48 -0.57 7.84 -8.41
C PRO A 48 -1.60 7.10 -7.55
N CYS A 49 -2.86 7.57 -7.55
CA CYS A 49 -3.94 6.99 -6.74
C CYS A 49 -5.10 6.42 -7.56
N ASP A 50 -5.16 6.67 -8.87
CA ASP A 50 -6.14 6.06 -9.78
C ASP A 50 -5.53 4.92 -10.60
N SER A 51 -6.37 3.97 -11.02
CA SER A 51 -5.90 2.76 -11.70
C SER A 51 -5.18 3.05 -13.02
N LYS A 52 -5.58 4.09 -13.76
CA LYS A 52 -5.00 4.40 -15.07
C LYS A 52 -3.58 4.92 -14.92
N ASP A 53 -3.37 5.83 -13.98
CA ASP A 53 -2.05 6.41 -13.73
C ASP A 53 -1.14 5.41 -13.00
N ILE A 54 -1.69 4.56 -12.12
CA ILE A 54 -0.96 3.41 -11.54
C ILE A 54 -0.46 2.48 -12.66
N GLU A 55 -1.29 2.12 -13.64
CA GLU A 55 -0.89 1.27 -14.76
C GLU A 55 0.19 1.95 -15.63
N ALA A 56 0.02 3.24 -15.93
CA ALA A 56 0.99 4.00 -16.71
C ALA A 56 2.35 4.12 -15.97
N TYR A 57 2.33 4.36 -14.67
CA TYR A 57 3.52 4.49 -13.83
C TYR A 57 4.25 3.15 -13.67
N SER A 58 3.50 2.06 -13.51
CA SER A 58 4.01 0.68 -13.38
C SER A 58 4.92 0.24 -14.52
N LYS A 59 4.75 0.83 -15.72
CA LYS A 59 5.59 0.54 -16.90
C LYS A 59 7.04 0.98 -16.72
N LYS A 60 7.32 1.87 -15.76
CA LYS A 60 8.66 2.45 -15.53
C LYS A 60 9.16 2.27 -14.09
N ARG A 61 8.27 2.36 -13.10
CA ARG A 61 8.60 2.34 -11.67
C ARG A 61 7.48 1.67 -10.88
N ASN A 62 7.79 1.18 -9.68
CA ASN A 62 6.77 0.63 -8.78
C ASN A 62 5.90 1.78 -8.21
N PRO A 63 4.57 1.78 -8.43
CA PRO A 63 3.66 2.80 -7.89
C PRO A 63 3.23 2.53 -6.43
N PHE A 64 3.68 1.43 -5.82
CA PHE A 64 3.20 0.98 -4.51
C PHE A 64 4.26 1.10 -3.41
N ARG A 65 3.82 1.47 -2.20
CA ARG A 65 4.62 1.40 -0.98
C ARG A 65 4.26 0.13 -0.21
N HIS A 66 5.21 -0.81 -0.16
CA HIS A 66 5.00 -2.17 0.36
C HIS A 66 4.38 -2.22 1.78
N PRO A 67 4.81 -1.41 2.77
CA PRO A 67 4.24 -1.41 4.13
C PRO A 67 2.71 -1.31 4.22
N THR A 68 2.15 -0.51 3.31
CA THR A 68 0.73 -0.10 3.35
C THR A 68 -0.19 -1.06 2.62
N MET A 69 0.37 -1.98 1.84
CA MET A 69 -0.43 -2.78 0.92
C MET A 69 -1.32 -3.79 1.63
N VAL A 70 -2.58 -3.85 1.17
CA VAL A 70 -3.59 -4.83 1.58
C VAL A 70 -4.14 -5.48 0.31
N PHE A 71 -4.29 -6.80 0.34
CA PHE A 71 -4.70 -7.59 -0.82
C PHE A 71 -5.82 -8.58 -0.45
N ARG A 72 -6.64 -8.93 -1.42
CA ARG A 72 -7.45 -10.15 -1.33
C ARG A 72 -6.51 -11.36 -1.36
N LYS A 73 -6.61 -12.21 -0.33
CA LYS A 73 -5.78 -13.44 -0.23
C LYS A 73 -5.82 -14.28 -1.50
N SER A 74 -7.00 -14.48 -2.10
CA SER A 74 -7.15 -15.26 -3.33
C SER A 74 -6.34 -14.69 -4.50
N ARG A 75 -6.24 -13.37 -4.61
CA ARG A 75 -5.51 -12.68 -5.68
C ARG A 75 -4.01 -12.72 -5.47
N ALA A 76 -3.55 -12.53 -4.23
CA ALA A 76 -2.14 -12.68 -3.89
C ALA A 76 -1.63 -14.11 -4.19
N LEU A 77 -2.43 -15.13 -3.86
CA LEU A 77 -2.12 -16.52 -4.19
C LEU A 77 -2.12 -16.78 -5.71
N GLN A 78 -3.10 -16.24 -6.43
CA GLN A 78 -3.17 -16.34 -7.90
C GLN A 78 -1.94 -15.70 -8.59
N ALA A 79 -1.38 -14.64 -8.01
CA ALA A 79 -0.20 -13.95 -8.51
C ALA A 79 1.13 -14.69 -8.22
N GLY A 80 1.10 -15.80 -7.48
CA GLY A 80 2.27 -16.63 -7.17
C GLY A 80 2.73 -16.59 -5.72
N ASN A 81 2.16 -15.70 -4.88
CA ASN A 81 2.56 -15.48 -3.49
C ASN A 81 4.06 -15.12 -3.32
N TYR A 82 4.54 -14.98 -2.09
CA TYR A 82 5.98 -14.90 -1.81
C TYR A 82 6.68 -16.23 -2.11
N SER A 83 7.80 -16.18 -2.82
CA SER A 83 8.72 -17.32 -2.94
C SER A 83 9.56 -17.44 -1.66
N GLY A 84 9.71 -18.66 -1.16
CA GLY A 84 10.53 -18.96 0.03
C GLY A 84 11.98 -19.35 -0.27
N GLU A 85 12.45 -19.10 -1.50
CA GLU A 85 13.87 -19.23 -1.86
C GLU A 85 14.67 -18.01 -1.40
#